data_AF-A0A925G6E9-F1
#
_entry.id   AF-A0A925G6E9-F1
#
_cell.length_a   1.000
_cell.length_b   1.000
_cell.length_c   1.000
_cell.angle_alpha   90.00
_cell.angle_beta   90.00
_cell.angle_gamma   90.00
#
_symmetry.space_group_name_H-M   'P 1'
#
loop_
_entity.id
_entity.type
_entity.pdbx_description
1 polymer ?
#
loop_
_entity_poly.entity_id
_entity_poly.type
_entity_poly.pdbx_seq_one_letter_code
_entity_poly.pdbx_strand_id
1 'polypeptide(L)'
;MSESIKHECGIALIRLLKPLSYYQKKYGTVLYGLNKLYLLMEKQHNRGQDGAGIATIKLDVNPGNRYISRYRAMGSSAVSEVFEYVQKKFADVQSTSPELFQDAEWLKENISFTGEVLMGHLRYGTHGKNSIENCHPFLRQNNWMTRNLVIAGNFNMTNVDELLEQLYELGQHPKERADTVTVL
;
A
#
# COMPACT_ATOMS: atom_id res chain seq x y z
N MET A 1 -13.39 26.96 -22.58
CA MET A 1 -12.84 26.63 -21.24
C MET A 1 -12.95 25.12 -21.11
N SER A 2 -11.83 24.38 -21.20
CA SER A 2 -11.85 22.93 -20.96
C SER A 2 -12.17 22.69 -19.49
N GLU A 3 -13.13 21.80 -19.19
CA GLU A 3 -13.41 21.37 -17.81
C GLU A 3 -12.13 20.88 -17.13
N SER A 4 -11.96 21.23 -15.86
CA SER A 4 -10.88 20.69 -15.04
C SER A 4 -11.11 19.19 -14.84
N ILE A 5 -10.15 18.37 -15.25
CA ILE A 5 -10.19 16.91 -15.09
C ILE A 5 -10.09 16.61 -13.58
N LYS A 6 -11.22 16.27 -12.94
CA LYS A 6 -11.31 15.95 -11.50
C LYS A 6 -10.70 14.59 -11.09
N HIS A 7 -9.88 13.99 -11.95
CA HIS A 7 -9.36 12.62 -11.79
C HIS A 7 -8.10 12.60 -10.94
N GLU A 8 -8.22 13.13 -9.74
CA GLU A 8 -7.08 13.24 -8.84
C GLU A 8 -7.13 12.07 -7.88
N CYS A 9 -6.53 10.93 -8.23
CA CYS A 9 -6.14 9.92 -7.23
C CYS A 9 -5.00 10.48 -6.35
N GLY A 10 -4.83 9.98 -5.13
CA GLY A 10 -3.78 10.38 -4.18
C GLY A 10 -2.70 9.31 -4.03
N ILE A 11 -1.44 9.73 -3.87
CA ILE A 11 -0.31 8.81 -3.55
C ILE A 11 0.46 9.37 -2.36
N ALA A 12 0.90 8.48 -1.48
CA ALA A 12 1.86 8.78 -0.42
C ALA A 12 2.94 7.69 -0.39
N LEU A 13 4.20 8.09 -0.24
CA LEU A 13 5.33 7.18 -0.07
C LEU A 13 6.17 7.68 1.11
N ILE A 14 6.51 6.77 2.03
CA ILE A 14 7.37 7.04 3.17
C ILE A 14 8.51 6.03 3.16
N ARG A 15 9.74 6.53 3.30
CA ARG A 15 10.93 5.73 3.57
C ARG A 15 11.55 6.19 4.89
N LEU A 16 11.54 5.33 5.90
CA LEU A 16 12.18 5.58 7.19
C LEU A 16 13.69 5.37 7.08
N LEU A 17 14.49 6.43 7.21
CA LEU A 17 15.95 6.38 7.04
C LEU A 17 16.71 5.80 8.25
N LYS A 18 15.98 5.37 9.28
CA LYS A 18 16.51 4.77 10.52
C LYS A 18 15.72 3.49 10.86
N PRO A 19 16.26 2.56 11.65
CA PRO A 19 15.52 1.38 12.08
C PRO A 19 14.33 1.76 12.98
N LEU A 20 13.34 0.88 13.11
CA LEU A 20 12.12 1.14 13.89
C LEU A 20 12.41 1.43 15.37
N SER A 21 13.44 0.79 15.93
CA SER A 21 13.94 1.05 17.30
C SER A 21 14.34 2.51 17.54
N TYR A 22 14.86 3.20 16.52
CA TYR A 22 15.15 4.64 16.63
C TYR A 22 13.87 5.46 16.82
N TYR A 23 12.81 5.14 16.08
CA TYR A 23 11.54 5.86 16.18
C TYR A 23 10.81 5.53 17.48
N GLN A 24 10.89 4.29 17.97
CA GLN A 24 10.42 3.92 19.31
C GLN A 24 11.10 4.77 20.38
N LYS A 25 12.44 4.86 20.38
CA LYS A 25 13.19 5.64 21.36
C LYS A 25 12.93 7.16 21.26
N LYS A 26 12.82 7.68 20.03
CA LYS A 26 12.68 9.13 19.79
C LYS A 26 11.26 9.65 19.94
N TYR A 27 10.26 8.88 19.52
CA TYR A 27 8.86 9.30 19.45
C TYR A 27 7.93 8.49 20.35
N GLY A 28 8.44 7.49 21.08
CA GLY A 28 7.66 6.62 21.95
C GLY A 28 6.81 5.58 21.21
N THR A 29 6.99 5.41 19.90
CA THR A 29 6.20 4.47 19.10
C THR A 29 6.92 3.98 17.84
N VAL A 30 6.83 2.68 17.56
CA VAL A 30 7.25 2.08 16.29
C VAL A 30 6.31 2.45 15.14
N LEU A 31 5.08 2.86 15.45
CA LEU A 31 4.03 3.17 14.49
C LEU A 31 4.23 4.55 13.84
N TYR A 32 5.36 5.21 14.07
CA TYR A 32 5.65 6.53 13.51
C TYR A 32 5.39 6.60 12.01
N GLY A 33 5.90 5.62 11.24
CA GLY A 33 5.69 5.56 9.79
C GLY A 33 4.21 5.42 9.40
N LEU A 34 3.47 4.53 10.08
CA LEU A 34 2.04 4.31 9.84
C LEU A 34 1.22 5.55 10.20
N ASN A 35 1.48 6.18 11.34
CA ASN A 35 0.82 7.40 11.77
C ASN A 35 1.05 8.55 10.77
N LYS A 36 2.28 8.67 10.23
CA LYS A 36 2.57 9.64 9.18
C LYS A 36 1.87 9.31 7.87
N LEU A 37 1.79 8.04 7.49
CA LEU A 37 1.09 7.62 6.28
C LEU A 37 -0.41 7.96 6.38
N TYR A 38 -1.04 7.66 7.52
CA TYR A 38 -2.43 8.03 7.79
C TYR A 38 -2.67 9.53 7.57
N LEU A 39 -1.85 10.37 8.20
CA LEU A 39 -1.97 11.83 8.06
C LEU A 39 -1.78 12.32 6.61
N LEU A 40 -0.87 11.71 5.86
CA LEU A 40 -0.64 12.07 4.44
C LEU A 40 -1.80 11.63 3.55
N MET A 41 -2.43 10.49 3.84
CA MET A 41 -3.62 10.02 3.13
C MET A 41 -4.83 10.88 3.48
N GLU A 42 -5.09 11.16 4.76
CA GLU A 42 -6.19 12.04 5.18
C GLU A 42 -6.08 13.45 4.58
N LYS A 43 -4.87 14.01 4.51
CA LYS A 43 -4.64 15.31 3.84
C LYS A 43 -5.02 15.30 2.35
N GLN A 44 -5.02 14.14 1.73
CA GLN A 44 -5.37 13.94 0.33
C GLN A 44 -6.77 13.33 0.18
N HIS A 45 -7.60 13.22 1.22
CA HIS A 45 -8.89 12.51 1.18
C HIS A 45 -9.82 13.00 0.06
N ASN A 46 -9.78 14.29 -0.28
CA ASN A 46 -10.57 14.85 -1.40
C ASN A 46 -10.05 14.45 -2.79
N ARG A 47 -8.92 13.74 -2.87
CA ARG A 47 -8.27 13.17 -4.07
C ARG A 47 -8.54 11.67 -4.17
N GLY A 48 -9.72 11.20 -3.77
CA GLY A 48 -10.12 9.81 -3.92
C GLY A 48 -11.00 9.31 -2.78
N GLN A 49 -12.25 8.98 -3.11
CA GLN A 49 -13.27 8.53 -2.15
C GLN A 49 -13.90 7.19 -2.55
N ASP A 50 -13.43 6.55 -3.63
CA ASP A 50 -13.98 5.29 -4.12
C ASP A 50 -13.24 4.07 -3.55
N GLY A 51 -12.05 4.29 -3.02
CA GLY A 51 -11.28 3.26 -2.33
C GLY A 51 -9.91 3.76 -1.91
N ALA A 52 -9.24 2.96 -1.09
CA ALA A 52 -7.91 3.24 -0.59
C ALA A 52 -7.14 1.95 -0.40
N GLY A 53 -5.82 2.06 -0.35
CA GLY A 53 -4.98 0.93 0.05
C GLY A 53 -3.62 1.37 0.52
N ILE A 54 -2.99 0.49 1.27
CA ILE A 54 -1.62 0.67 1.72
C ILE A 54 -0.81 -0.60 1.52
N ALA A 55 0.50 -0.42 1.38
CA ALA A 55 1.48 -1.47 1.43
C ALA A 55 2.64 -1.07 2.34
N THR A 56 3.22 -2.04 3.03
CA THR A 56 4.44 -1.86 3.81
C THR A 56 5.47 -2.91 3.46
N ILE A 57 6.75 -2.53 3.52
CA ILE A 57 7.89 -3.40 3.26
C ILE A 57 8.82 -3.33 4.47
N LYS A 58 9.10 -4.50 5.05
CA LYS A 58 10.15 -4.72 6.04
C LYS A 58 11.48 -4.90 5.32
N LEU A 59 12.51 -4.20 5.76
CA LEU A 59 13.86 -4.36 5.25
C LEU A 59 14.65 -5.39 6.07
N ASP A 60 15.67 -5.98 5.45
CA ASP A 60 16.63 -6.86 6.13
C ASP A 60 15.96 -8.02 6.89
N VAL A 61 14.95 -8.63 6.26
CA VAL A 61 14.21 -9.76 6.82
C VAL A 61 14.92 -11.09 6.56
N ASN A 62 14.90 -11.97 7.56
CA ASN A 62 15.40 -13.33 7.41
C ASN A 62 14.53 -14.15 6.45
N PRO A 63 15.11 -15.07 5.66
CA PRO A 63 14.35 -16.02 4.84
C PRO A 63 13.26 -16.75 5.64
N GLY A 64 12.11 -16.99 5.01
CA GLY A 64 10.95 -17.60 5.66
C GLY A 64 9.99 -16.60 6.33
N ASN A 65 10.38 -15.33 6.48
CA ASN A 65 9.53 -14.29 7.07
C ASN A 65 8.80 -13.46 6.00
N ARG A 66 7.54 -13.11 6.29
CA ARG A 66 6.76 -12.22 5.43
C ARG A 66 7.23 -10.77 5.59
N TYR A 67 7.61 -10.15 4.48
CA TYR A 67 8.14 -8.78 4.46
C TYR A 67 7.29 -7.76 3.72
N ILE A 68 6.35 -8.19 2.85
CA ILE A 68 5.37 -7.31 2.22
C ILE A 68 3.99 -7.52 2.83
N SER A 69 3.40 -6.45 3.36
CA SER A 69 2.00 -6.41 3.80
C SER A 69 1.21 -5.48 2.89
N ARG A 70 -0.02 -5.84 2.54
CA ARG A 70 -0.91 -5.03 1.71
C ARG A 70 -2.34 -5.20 2.17
N TYR A 71 -3.09 -4.11 2.27
CA TYR A 71 -4.53 -4.11 2.51
C TYR A 71 -5.19 -3.02 1.67
N ARG A 72 -6.40 -3.30 1.18
CA ARG A 72 -7.20 -2.41 0.32
C ARG A 72 -8.64 -2.44 0.80
N ALA A 73 -9.30 -1.30 0.73
CA ALA A 73 -10.72 -1.15 1.04
C ALA A 73 -11.41 -0.28 -0.02
N MET A 74 -12.74 -0.35 -0.05
CA MET A 74 -13.59 0.33 -1.02
C MET A 74 -14.50 1.35 -0.33
N GLY A 75 -14.96 2.33 -1.09
CA GLY A 75 -15.91 3.34 -0.63
C GLY A 75 -15.28 4.49 0.14
N SER A 76 -16.14 5.42 0.58
CA SER A 76 -15.73 6.70 1.19
C SER A 76 -15.02 6.53 2.53
N SER A 77 -15.28 5.44 3.25
CA SER A 77 -14.62 5.10 4.53
C SER A 77 -13.35 4.27 4.36
N ALA A 78 -12.87 4.04 3.13
CA ALA A 78 -11.77 3.11 2.88
C ALA A 78 -10.47 3.45 3.62
N VAL A 79 -10.14 4.74 3.78
CA VAL A 79 -8.95 5.14 4.55
C VAL A 79 -9.08 4.70 6.00
N SER A 80 -10.20 5.06 6.65
CA SER A 80 -10.48 4.66 8.03
C SER A 80 -10.48 3.14 8.19
N GLU A 81 -11.11 2.40 7.29
CA GLU A 81 -11.15 0.93 7.34
C GLU A 81 -9.75 0.32 7.24
N VAL A 82 -8.92 0.80 6.31
CA VAL A 82 -7.55 0.33 6.14
C VAL A 82 -6.73 0.51 7.41
N PHE A 83 -6.81 1.70 8.02
CA PHE A 83 -6.05 1.98 9.23
C PHE A 83 -6.64 1.31 10.47
N GLU A 84 -7.96 1.13 10.56
CA GLU A 84 -8.58 0.35 11.62
C GLU A 84 -8.15 -1.13 11.56
N TYR A 85 -8.13 -1.72 10.36
CA TYR A 85 -7.64 -3.09 10.14
C TYR A 85 -6.19 -3.26 10.61
N VAL A 86 -5.33 -2.29 10.30
CA VAL A 86 -3.93 -2.31 10.74
C VAL A 86 -3.83 -2.10 12.25
N GLN A 87 -4.53 -1.13 12.82
CA GLN A 87 -4.44 -0.81 14.24
C GLN A 87 -4.95 -1.94 15.14
N LYS A 88 -5.96 -2.70 14.72
CA LYS A 88 -6.42 -3.89 15.46
C LYS A 88 -5.27 -4.86 15.76
N LYS A 89 -4.39 -5.11 14.79
CA LYS A 89 -3.22 -6.00 14.96
C LYS A 89 -2.25 -5.52 16.05
N PHE A 90 -2.12 -4.21 16.20
CA PHE A 90 -1.25 -3.60 17.20
C PHE A 90 -1.94 -3.51 18.56
N ALA A 91 -3.25 -3.22 18.59
CA ALA A 91 -4.06 -3.19 19.80
C ALA A 91 -4.13 -4.57 20.48
N ASP A 92 -4.20 -5.66 19.70
CA ASP A 92 -4.19 -7.02 20.21
C ASP A 92 -2.89 -7.31 20.97
N VAL A 93 -1.73 -6.95 20.41
CA VAL A 93 -0.42 -7.10 21.08
C VAL A 93 -0.32 -6.18 22.30
N GLN A 94 -0.75 -4.92 22.17
CA GLN A 94 -0.69 -3.97 23.27
C GLN A 94 -1.54 -4.39 24.47
N SER A 95 -2.66 -5.08 24.25
CA SER A 95 -3.54 -5.55 25.32
C SER A 95 -3.09 -6.89 25.93
N THR A 96 -2.52 -7.79 25.13
CA THR A 96 -2.13 -9.13 25.58
C THR A 96 -0.68 -9.22 26.07
N SER A 97 0.23 -8.45 25.49
CA SER A 97 1.67 -8.48 25.81
C SER A 97 2.29 -7.07 25.66
N PRO A 98 2.02 -6.15 26.61
CA PRO A 98 2.51 -4.77 26.56
C PRO A 98 4.04 -4.65 26.45
N GLU A 99 4.78 -5.59 27.02
CA GLU A 99 6.25 -5.67 26.93
C GLU A 99 6.72 -5.93 25.50
N LEU A 100 6.05 -6.84 24.77
CA LEU A 100 6.36 -7.12 23.37
C LEU A 100 5.97 -5.95 22.46
N PHE A 101 4.97 -5.16 22.85
CA PHE A 101 4.61 -3.93 22.15
C PHE A 101 5.70 -2.83 22.23
N GLN A 102 6.60 -2.90 23.21
CA GLN A 102 7.74 -1.98 23.31
C GLN A 102 8.98 -2.49 22.56
N ASP A 103 8.99 -3.76 22.13
CA ASP A 103 10.08 -4.36 21.38
C ASP A 103 9.90 -4.17 19.88
N ALA A 104 10.67 -3.24 19.31
CA ALA A 104 10.58 -2.90 17.91
C ALA A 104 11.02 -4.02 16.96
N GLU A 105 11.99 -4.84 17.36
CA GLU A 105 12.45 -5.96 16.53
C GLU A 105 11.44 -7.09 16.58
N TRP A 106 10.92 -7.41 17.77
CA TRP A 106 9.85 -8.40 17.90
C TRP A 106 8.62 -8.01 17.07
N LEU A 107 8.18 -6.75 17.13
CA LEU A 107 7.07 -6.25 16.30
C LEU A 107 7.38 -6.33 14.81
N LYS A 108 8.62 -6.07 14.40
CA LYS A 108 9.05 -6.20 13.01
C LYS A 108 9.02 -7.65 12.55
N GLU A 109 9.40 -8.61 13.38
CA GLU A 109 9.37 -10.02 13.00
C GLU A 109 7.95 -10.58 12.98
N ASN A 110 7.15 -10.27 13.99
CA ASN A 110 5.91 -11.00 14.27
C ASN A 110 4.64 -10.31 13.74
N ILE A 111 4.66 -8.98 13.60
CA ILE A 111 3.45 -8.22 13.26
C ILE A 111 3.49 -7.74 11.81
N SER A 112 2.42 -8.01 11.06
CA SER A 112 2.25 -7.48 9.70
C SER A 112 2.02 -5.97 9.73
N PHE A 113 2.30 -5.26 8.63
CA PHE A 113 2.24 -3.80 8.54
C PHE A 113 3.31 -3.03 9.32
N THR A 114 4.11 -3.69 10.13
CA THR A 114 5.41 -3.16 10.57
C THR A 114 6.36 -3.08 9.37
N GLY A 115 7.11 -1.98 9.19
CA GLY A 115 8.07 -1.84 8.09
C GLY A 115 8.58 -0.41 7.87
N GLU A 116 9.67 -0.30 7.13
CA GLU A 116 10.41 0.95 6.91
C GLU A 116 10.14 1.61 5.55
N VAL A 117 9.47 0.92 4.64
CA VAL A 117 8.94 1.50 3.40
C VAL A 117 7.43 1.36 3.43
N LEU A 118 6.70 2.46 3.25
CA LEU A 118 5.25 2.46 3.29
C LEU A 118 4.72 3.23 2.08
N MET A 119 3.69 2.70 1.44
CA MET A 119 3.00 3.31 0.31
C MET A 119 1.51 3.34 0.59
N GLY A 120 0.86 4.44 0.27
CA GLY A 120 -0.58 4.61 0.33
C GLY A 120 -1.12 5.15 -0.98
N HIS A 121 -2.33 4.73 -1.34
CA HIS A 121 -3.05 5.22 -2.51
C HIS A 121 -4.50 5.51 -2.18
N LEU A 122 -5.03 6.58 -2.77
CA LEU A 122 -6.44 6.96 -2.75
C LEU A 122 -6.96 6.88 -4.17
N ARG A 123 -8.04 6.14 -4.36
CA ARG A 123 -8.65 5.92 -5.66
C ARG A 123 -9.83 6.86 -5.86
N TYR A 124 -9.78 7.58 -6.98
CA TYR A 124 -10.94 8.24 -7.57
C TYR A 124 -11.34 7.44 -8.82
N GLY A 125 -12.43 6.69 -8.71
CA GLY A 125 -12.96 5.81 -9.75
C GLY A 125 -13.75 6.64 -10.75
N THR A 126 -13.21 6.81 -11.96
CA THR A 126 -13.86 7.64 -12.98
C THR A 126 -14.51 6.84 -14.09
N HIS A 127 -13.97 5.67 -14.40
CA HIS A 127 -14.48 4.75 -15.40
C HIS A 127 -14.17 3.31 -14.96
N GLY A 128 -15.12 2.38 -15.10
CA GLY A 128 -14.99 0.96 -14.71
C GLY A 128 -15.78 0.55 -13.47
N LYS A 129 -15.97 -0.77 -13.29
CA LYS A 129 -16.66 -1.31 -12.11
C LYS A 129 -15.89 -0.95 -10.83
N ASN A 130 -16.60 -0.47 -9.81
CA ASN A 130 -16.04 -0.30 -8.46
C ASN A 130 -15.74 -1.68 -7.87
N SER A 131 -14.50 -2.12 -8.02
CA SER A 131 -13.97 -3.38 -7.53
C SER A 131 -12.70 -3.12 -6.73
N ILE A 132 -12.51 -3.89 -5.66
CA ILE A 132 -11.27 -3.91 -4.87
C ILE A 132 -10.04 -4.22 -5.73
N GLU A 133 -10.23 -4.95 -6.84
CA GLU A 133 -9.13 -5.26 -7.76
C GLU A 133 -8.56 -4.03 -8.43
N ASN A 134 -9.36 -2.97 -8.61
CA ASN A 134 -8.92 -1.70 -9.18
C ASN A 134 -8.26 -0.77 -8.14
N CYS A 135 -8.22 -1.15 -6.86
CA CYS A 135 -7.54 -0.36 -5.83
C CYS A 135 -6.03 -0.66 -5.82
N HIS A 136 -5.25 0.40 -5.69
CA HIS A 136 -3.81 0.32 -5.48
C HIS A 136 -3.49 0.33 -3.97
N PRO A 137 -2.26 -0.04 -3.54
CA PRO A 137 -1.16 -0.56 -4.35
C PRO A 137 -1.45 -1.92 -4.98
N PHE A 138 -0.93 -2.18 -6.17
CA PHE A 138 -0.83 -3.52 -6.71
C PHE A 138 0.43 -4.22 -6.20
N LEU A 139 0.39 -5.55 -6.20
CA LEU A 139 1.48 -6.40 -5.75
C LEU A 139 1.63 -7.58 -6.70
N ARG A 140 2.78 -7.66 -7.38
CA ARG A 140 3.24 -8.85 -8.10
C ARG A 140 4.28 -9.57 -7.24
N GLN A 141 3.90 -10.73 -6.72
CA GLN A 141 4.76 -11.51 -5.82
C GLN A 141 5.67 -12.47 -6.59
N ASN A 142 6.86 -12.68 -6.05
CA ASN A 142 7.81 -13.67 -6.53
C ASN A 142 8.56 -14.29 -5.34
N ASN A 143 9.01 -15.54 -5.48
CA ASN A 143 9.82 -16.19 -4.44
C ASN A 143 11.23 -15.59 -4.33
N TRP A 144 11.73 -14.96 -5.41
CA TRP A 144 12.93 -14.14 -5.35
C TRP A 144 12.60 -12.73 -4.85
N MET A 145 13.18 -12.35 -3.72
CA MET A 145 12.96 -11.05 -3.08
C MET A 145 13.19 -9.87 -4.05
N THR A 146 14.19 -9.97 -4.93
CA THR A 146 14.54 -8.96 -5.94
C THR A 146 13.56 -8.84 -7.11
N ARG A 147 12.57 -9.74 -7.22
CA ARG A 147 11.59 -9.78 -8.32
C ARG A 147 10.15 -9.53 -7.85
N ASN A 148 9.99 -8.96 -6.66
CA ASN A 148 8.69 -8.51 -6.16
C ASN A 148 8.49 -7.05 -6.57
N LEU A 149 7.26 -6.70 -6.96
CA LEU A 149 6.89 -5.34 -7.36
C LEU A 149 5.65 -4.89 -6.60
N VAL A 150 5.75 -3.76 -5.91
CA VAL A 150 4.62 -3.02 -5.36
C VAL A 150 4.50 -1.71 -6.13
N ILE A 151 3.33 -1.42 -6.68
CA ILE A 151 3.11 -0.22 -7.49
C ILE A 151 1.80 0.48 -7.15
N ALA A 152 1.88 1.80 -7.02
CA ALA A 152 0.72 2.69 -7.00
C ALA A 152 0.93 3.76 -8.06
N GLY A 153 -0.14 4.15 -8.74
CA GLY A 153 -0.05 5.01 -9.91
C GLY A 153 -1.28 5.89 -10.07
N ASN A 154 -1.03 7.12 -10.49
CA ASN A 154 -2.05 8.08 -10.89
C ASN A 154 -1.78 8.42 -12.35
N PHE A 155 -2.16 7.53 -13.24
CA PHE A 155 -1.92 7.67 -14.66
C PHE A 155 -3.13 7.17 -15.45
N ASN A 156 -3.18 7.59 -16.71
CA ASN A 156 -4.04 7.03 -17.73
C ASN A 156 -3.13 6.66 -18.90
N MET A 157 -3.18 5.41 -19.32
CA MET A 157 -2.35 4.89 -20.41
C MET A 157 -3.15 4.97 -21.71
N THR A 158 -2.65 5.73 -22.68
CA THR A 158 -3.38 6.01 -23.93
C THR A 158 -3.22 4.93 -24.98
N ASN A 159 -2.25 4.03 -24.82
CA ASN A 159 -1.90 2.97 -25.77
C ASN A 159 -1.98 1.57 -25.13
N VAL A 160 -2.94 1.36 -24.22
CA VAL A 160 -3.14 0.08 -23.50
C VAL A 160 -3.33 -1.08 -24.45
N ASP A 161 -4.12 -0.90 -25.51
CA ASP A 161 -4.41 -1.95 -26.48
C ASP A 161 -3.14 -2.43 -27.21
N GLU A 162 -2.27 -1.51 -27.63
CA GLU A 162 -0.99 -1.84 -28.29
C GLU A 162 -0.06 -2.60 -27.35
N LEU A 163 0.04 -2.16 -26.09
CA LEU A 163 0.90 -2.80 -25.10
C LEU A 163 0.38 -4.18 -24.70
N LEU A 164 -0.95 -4.36 -24.61
CA LEU A 164 -1.54 -5.67 -24.35
C LEU A 164 -1.29 -6.64 -25.50
N GLU A 165 -1.38 -6.18 -26.75
CA GLU A 165 -1.09 -7.03 -27.91
C GLU A 165 0.37 -7.51 -27.89
N GLN A 166 1.33 -6.61 -27.60
CA GLN A 166 2.73 -7.00 -27.42
C GLN A 166 2.91 -8.04 -26.30
N LEU A 167 2.17 -7.90 -25.19
CA LEU A 167 2.21 -8.90 -24.11
C LEU A 167 1.65 -10.24 -24.56
N TYR A 168 0.57 -10.27 -25.35
CA TYR A 168 0.00 -11.49 -25.92
C TYR A 168 0.97 -12.16 -26.90
N GLU A 169 1.63 -11.39 -27.77
CA GLU A 169 2.67 -11.90 -28.69
C GLU A 169 3.86 -12.51 -27.95
N LEU A 170 4.21 -11.96 -26.79
CA LEU A 170 5.24 -12.51 -25.88
C LEU A 170 4.75 -13.75 -25.09
N GLY A 171 3.49 -14.17 -25.27
CA GLY A 171 2.89 -15.34 -24.61
C GLY A 171 2.36 -15.06 -23.20
N GLN A 172 2.21 -13.79 -22.80
CA GLN A 172 1.53 -13.47 -21.54
C GLN A 172 0.01 -13.51 -21.71
N HIS A 173 -0.70 -13.85 -20.64
CA HIS A 173 -2.16 -13.84 -20.61
C HIS A 173 -2.70 -12.98 -19.44
N PRO A 174 -2.61 -11.63 -19.55
CA PRO A 174 -3.26 -10.70 -18.62
C PRO A 174 -4.73 -11.04 -18.34
N LYS A 175 -5.12 -11.01 -17.05
CA LYS A 175 -6.49 -11.34 -16.62
C LYS A 175 -7.51 -10.25 -16.93
N GLU A 176 -7.07 -9.00 -17.07
CA GLU A 176 -7.92 -7.83 -17.31
C GLU A 176 -7.22 -6.86 -18.26
N ARG A 177 -8.03 -6.10 -19.01
CA ARG A 177 -7.55 -4.99 -19.85
C ARG A 177 -7.57 -3.70 -19.03
N ALA A 178 -6.56 -3.50 -18.20
CA ALA A 178 -6.41 -2.30 -17.36
C ALA A 178 -4.96 -1.84 -17.34
N ASP A 179 -4.73 -0.53 -17.35
CA ASP A 179 -3.40 0.10 -17.45
C ASP A 179 -2.41 -0.51 -16.47
N THR A 180 -2.82 -0.66 -15.20
CA THR A 180 -1.93 -1.18 -14.17
C THR A 180 -1.67 -2.68 -14.30
N VAL A 181 -2.57 -3.45 -14.92
CA VAL A 181 -2.34 -4.87 -15.24
C VAL A 181 -1.29 -4.98 -16.35
N THR A 182 -1.33 -4.07 -17.34
CA THR A 182 -0.30 -3.99 -18.39
C THR A 182 1.07 -3.61 -17.83
N VAL A 183 1.11 -2.77 -16.78
CA VAL A 183 2.38 -2.38 -16.12
C VAL A 183 2.97 -3.53 -15.28
N LEU A 184 2.16 -4.46 -14.77
CA LEU A 184 2.58 -5.49 -13.83
C LEU A 184 3.25 -6.68 -14.49
#